data_AF-W9X2U8-F1
#
_entry.id   AF-W9X2U8-F1
#
_cell.length_a   1.000
_cell.length_b   1.000
_cell.length_c   1.000
_cell.angle_alpha   90.00
_cell.angle_beta   90.00
_cell.angle_gamma   90.00
#
_symmetry.space_group_name_H-M   'P 1'
#
loop_
_entity.id
_entity.type
_entity.pdbx_description
1 polymer ?
#
loop_
_entity_poly.entity_id
_entity_poly.type
_entity_poly.pdbx_seq_one_letter_code
_entity_poly.pdbx_strand_id
1 'polypeptide(L)'
;MDTESCNKLFSEHKEEITLLYVIDDLKLSQVKGEMQGKYAFKATDKQLTSRLTKYGIFKNVQRNEAIRVLVELQRLQVLGGNHTLLVVANGVLLRISDTESYCKRTRVPIPDGSIEDHELPQPKPSDECCGLQVSTSTRISIKEIGHPIKKGLYNRSNADISDLTQLSLLHNKISHATKQFQEGKTTPGWAQTRQAFLLLDQIVKTKHHRQFSDILGIIRMLQKDGPKVLLQEVPTIQGQLCNQLHELAEEALESGDPRRGFFETLKELPEDGQGDPQGHMVLAFDAYCRDLWMARVQGDDIKAYYSYNQSSFPRADRGRFYEKFEGKHREEILVMLREVDNKLGRYSIPTFCLWHTALHYLSVERRFSDAETISSELLRRVAEVDEVSYSSGQLNFDVSRTYLFLGDAQQEQGKLWEALANLEVSLNLRCRPVPVGEWDPLLNAILEALISVGTALGEDDRVAVWEQHQDAISSSLEQVDKRDR
;
A
#
# COMPACT_ATOMS: atom_id res chain seq x y z
N MET A 1 4.86 8.09 25.64
CA MET A 1 5.79 8.10 24.49
C MET A 1 6.96 7.26 24.89
N ASP A 2 7.09 6.07 24.29
CA ASP A 2 8.20 5.17 24.58
C ASP A 2 9.52 5.74 24.08
N THR A 3 10.53 5.67 24.94
CA THR A 3 11.84 6.33 24.79
C THR A 3 12.75 5.69 23.74
N GLU A 4 12.44 4.50 23.24
CA GLU A 4 13.26 3.81 22.24
C GLU A 4 12.98 4.23 20.79
N SER A 5 11.80 4.81 20.49
CA SER A 5 11.42 5.13 19.11
C SER A 5 11.90 6.50 18.60
N CYS A 6 12.49 7.36 19.44
CA CYS A 6 13.01 8.66 18.99
C CYS A 6 14.48 8.64 18.54
N ASN A 7 15.24 7.58 18.85
CA ASN A 7 16.69 7.54 18.56
C ASN A 7 17.04 7.23 17.09
N LYS A 8 16.05 7.06 16.19
CA LYS A 8 16.27 6.72 14.77
C LYS A 8 15.72 7.74 13.77
N LEU A 9 15.44 8.98 14.20
CA LEU A 9 14.94 10.04 13.32
C LEU A 9 16.04 10.92 12.70
N PHE A 10 17.32 10.67 12.97
CA PHE A 10 18.40 11.57 12.59
C PHE A 10 19.42 10.87 11.70
N SER A 11 19.66 11.47 10.53
CA SER A 11 20.64 11.06 9.53
C SER A 11 22.06 11.15 10.09
N GLU A 12 22.93 10.21 9.71
CA GLU A 12 24.37 10.28 10.02
C GLU A 12 25.10 11.32 9.14
N HIS A 13 24.44 11.82 8.09
CA HIS A 13 24.97 12.88 7.26
C HIS A 13 24.59 14.23 7.85
N LYS A 14 25.59 14.94 8.39
CA LYS A 14 25.52 16.28 8.98
C LYS A 14 24.96 17.39 8.05
N GLU A 15 24.49 17.06 6.85
CA GLU A 15 24.33 18.02 5.77
C GLU A 15 22.90 18.19 5.25
N GLU A 16 21.93 17.39 5.69
CA GLU A 16 20.52 17.54 5.29
C GLU A 16 19.75 18.50 6.21
N ILE A 17 19.06 19.49 5.62
CA ILE A 17 18.12 20.36 6.35
C ILE A 17 16.70 19.84 6.12
N THR A 18 16.23 19.04 7.08
CA THR A 18 14.81 18.63 7.16
C THR A 18 14.07 19.72 7.90
N LEU A 19 13.33 20.54 7.16
CA LEU A 19 12.49 21.60 7.71
C LEU A 19 11.32 20.97 8.46
N LEU A 20 11.34 20.92 9.80
CA LEU A 20 10.28 20.19 10.50
C LEU A 20 9.05 21.05 10.80
N TYR A 21 9.17 22.31 11.26
CA TYR A 21 8.01 23.16 11.53
C TYR A 21 8.35 24.67 11.48
N VAL A 22 7.50 25.44 10.79
CA VAL A 22 7.29 26.87 11.06
C VAL A 22 6.04 26.93 11.96
N ILE A 23 6.18 27.50 13.15
CA ILE A 23 5.02 27.77 14.00
C ILE A 23 4.73 29.26 13.85
N ASP A 24 3.67 29.58 13.11
CA ASP A 24 3.20 30.95 12.94
C ASP A 24 2.67 31.50 14.28
N ASP A 25 3.04 32.75 14.58
CA ASP A 25 2.48 33.60 15.63
C ASP A 25 2.49 33.09 17.10
N LEU A 26 3.17 31.99 17.41
CA LEU A 26 3.34 31.52 18.79
C LEU A 26 4.76 31.77 19.33
N LYS A 27 4.84 32.56 20.40
CA LYS A 27 6.07 32.70 21.19
C LYS A 27 6.41 31.35 21.82
N LEU A 28 7.70 31.06 21.99
CA LEU A 28 8.19 29.82 22.64
C LEU A 28 7.52 29.57 24.02
N SER A 29 7.19 30.63 24.75
CA SER A 29 6.46 30.54 26.02
C SER A 29 5.02 30.04 25.87
N GLN A 30 4.36 30.34 24.75
CA GLN A 30 3.00 29.89 24.43
C GLN A 30 3.01 28.42 23.98
N VAL A 31 3.93 28.04 23.10
CA VAL A 31 4.15 26.62 22.72
C VAL A 31 4.46 25.77 23.96
N LYS A 32 5.31 26.29 24.85
CA LYS A 32 5.60 25.66 26.14
C LYS A 32 4.34 25.55 27.00
N GLY A 33 3.54 26.61 27.10
CA GLY A 33 2.28 26.61 27.86
C GLY A 33 1.29 25.55 27.35
N GLU A 34 1.13 25.44 26.03
CA GLU A 34 0.24 24.45 25.41
C GLU A 34 0.71 23.01 25.65
N MET A 35 2.01 22.73 25.49
CA MET A 35 2.55 21.40 25.76
C MET A 35 2.40 21.02 27.24
N GLN A 36 2.61 21.97 28.16
CA GLN A 36 2.44 21.72 29.59
C GLN A 36 0.96 21.49 29.96
N GLY A 37 0.03 22.20 29.31
CA GLY A 37 -1.41 21.99 29.48
C GLY A 37 -1.91 20.66 28.91
N LYS A 38 -1.46 20.30 27.70
CA LYS A 38 -1.92 19.09 26.99
C LYS A 38 -1.36 17.79 27.59
N TYR A 39 -0.16 17.83 28.16
CA TYR A 39 0.53 16.64 28.67
C TYR A 39 0.80 16.68 30.18
N ALA A 40 0.17 17.61 30.90
CA ALA A 40 0.19 17.73 32.36
C ALA A 40 1.59 17.68 33.01
N PHE A 41 2.63 18.15 32.33
CA PHE A 41 3.99 18.23 32.89
C PHE A 41 4.39 19.70 33.10
N LYS A 42 5.11 20.00 34.20
CA LYS A 42 5.78 21.30 34.40
C LYS A 42 7.28 21.10 34.30
N ALA A 43 7.93 21.83 33.39
CA ALA A 43 9.38 21.82 33.22
C ALA A 43 9.96 23.24 33.16
N THR A 44 11.06 23.45 33.87
CA THR A 44 11.90 24.66 33.73
C THR A 44 12.59 24.69 32.36
N ASP A 45 13.03 25.86 31.89
CA ASP A 45 13.72 25.98 30.59
C ASP A 45 15.00 25.13 30.53
N LYS A 46 15.67 24.96 31.67
CA LYS A 46 16.85 24.10 31.80
C LYS A 46 16.50 22.62 31.68
N GLN A 47 15.38 22.18 32.28
CA GLN A 47 14.88 20.81 32.13
C GLN A 47 14.37 20.54 30.72
N LEU A 48 13.74 21.54 30.08
CA LEU A 48 13.30 21.43 28.68
C LEU A 48 14.50 21.31 27.75
N THR A 49 15.51 22.18 27.93
CA THR A 49 16.76 22.15 27.14
C THR A 49 17.51 20.83 27.34
N SER A 50 17.62 20.34 28.58
CA SER A 50 18.26 19.06 28.89
C SER A 50 17.51 17.87 28.27
N ARG A 51 16.16 17.89 28.27
CA ARG A 51 15.36 16.87 27.59
C ARG A 51 15.52 16.94 26.08
N LEU A 52 15.50 18.13 25.48
CA LEU A 52 15.78 18.31 24.06
C LEU A 52 17.14 17.74 23.68
N THR A 53 18.19 18.02 24.46
CA THR A 53 19.52 17.43 24.24
C THR A 53 19.53 15.91 24.37
N LYS A 54 18.74 15.31 25.28
CA LYS A 54 18.58 13.85 25.36
C LYS A 54 17.89 13.24 24.13
N TYR A 55 17.09 14.02 23.40
CA TYR A 55 16.50 13.64 22.13
C TYR A 55 17.38 14.04 20.93
N GLY A 56 18.65 14.34 21.14
CA GLY A 56 19.57 14.77 20.08
C GLY A 56 19.33 16.19 19.59
N ILE A 57 18.48 16.99 20.27
CA ILE A 57 18.15 18.38 19.90
C ILE A 57 19.04 19.38 20.65
N PHE A 58 20.01 19.96 19.95
CA PHE A 58 20.99 20.94 20.45
C PHE A 58 20.54 22.39 20.18
N LYS A 59 21.13 23.35 20.90
CA LYS A 59 20.87 24.79 20.72
C LYS A 59 21.95 25.55 19.95
N ASN A 60 23.14 24.96 19.83
CA ASN A 60 24.30 25.65 19.28
C ASN A 60 24.52 25.19 17.84
N VAL A 61 24.71 26.16 16.96
CA VAL A 61 24.98 25.95 15.53
C VAL A 61 26.38 26.44 15.21
N GLN A 62 27.13 25.65 14.47
CA GLN A 62 28.45 26.04 13.98
C GLN A 62 28.33 27.06 12.84
N ARG A 63 29.38 27.85 12.60
CA ARG A 63 29.35 28.94 11.62
C ARG A 63 28.88 28.49 10.23
N ASN A 64 29.34 27.33 9.76
CA ASN A 64 29.01 26.81 8.44
C ASN A 64 27.55 26.29 8.36
N GLU A 65 27.04 25.75 9.46
CA GLU A 65 25.65 25.31 9.58
C GLU A 65 24.69 26.50 9.60
N ALA A 66 25.07 27.61 10.25
CA ALA A 66 24.28 28.84 10.25
C ALA A 66 24.14 29.46 8.85
N ILE A 67 25.20 29.42 8.04
CA ILE A 67 25.17 29.89 6.64
C ILE A 67 24.18 29.06 5.82
N ARG A 68 24.25 27.73 5.91
CA ARG A 68 23.37 26.82 5.15
C ARG A 68 21.90 27.00 5.54
N VAL A 69 21.62 27.15 6.84
CA VAL A 69 20.26 27.43 7.31
C VAL A 69 19.74 28.74 6.74
N LEU A 70 20.57 29.78 6.65
CA LEU A 70 20.14 31.06 6.07
C LEU A 70 19.88 30.98 4.56
N VAL A 71 20.71 30.26 3.81
CA VAL A 71 20.46 29.98 2.38
C VAL A 71 19.09 29.32 2.21
N GLU A 72 18.78 28.34 3.06
CA GLU A 72 17.53 27.60 2.96
C GLU A 72 16.32 28.44 3.39
N LEU A 73 16.44 29.25 4.45
CA LEU A 73 15.40 30.19 4.87
C LEU A 73 15.15 31.28 3.80
N GLN A 74 16.18 31.68 3.05
CA GLN A 74 16.06 32.62 1.94
C GLN A 74 15.36 31.97 0.74
N ARG A 75 15.76 30.74 0.39
CA ARG A 75 15.11 29.92 -0.64
C ARG A 75 13.62 29.74 -0.38
N LEU A 76 13.25 29.57 0.88
CA LEU A 76 11.87 29.41 1.34
C LEU A 76 11.11 30.74 1.51
N GLN A 77 11.76 31.89 1.28
CA GLN A 77 11.18 33.24 1.42
C GLN A 77 10.64 33.54 2.84
N VAL A 78 11.21 32.93 3.87
CA VAL A 78 10.79 33.11 5.27
C VAL A 78 11.74 33.99 6.08
N LEU A 79 12.81 34.48 5.45
CA LEU A 79 13.78 35.39 6.06
C LEU A 79 13.15 36.78 6.29
N GLY A 80 13.16 37.26 7.53
CA GLY A 80 12.50 38.52 7.92
C GLY A 80 11.00 38.44 8.23
N GLY A 81 10.38 37.24 8.19
CA GLY A 81 8.99 37.01 8.61
C GLY A 81 8.82 36.88 10.14
N ASN A 82 7.58 36.78 10.63
CA ASN A 82 7.24 36.62 12.06
C ASN A 82 7.56 35.21 12.64
N HIS A 83 8.42 34.44 11.99
CA HIS A 83 8.67 33.04 12.31
C HIS A 83 9.66 32.93 13.47
N THR A 84 9.29 32.16 14.51
CA THR A 84 10.01 32.23 15.80
C THR A 84 11.01 31.08 16.00
N LEU A 85 10.79 29.90 15.41
CA LEU A 85 11.53 28.67 15.72
C LEU A 85 11.69 27.76 14.49
N LEU A 86 12.84 27.09 14.37
CA LEU A 86 13.18 26.12 13.35
C LEU A 86 13.86 24.90 13.99
N VAL A 87 13.50 23.68 13.59
CA VAL A 87 14.25 22.46 13.93
C VAL A 87 14.87 21.90 12.66
N VAL A 88 16.19 21.70 12.67
CA VAL A 88 16.98 21.16 11.55
C VAL A 88 17.23 19.66 11.75
N ALA A 89 17.41 18.89 10.66
CA ALA A 89 17.50 17.42 10.66
C ALA A 89 18.58 16.84 11.57
N ASN A 90 19.61 17.59 11.96
CA ASN A 90 20.64 17.10 12.87
C ASN A 90 20.22 17.22 14.34
N GLY A 91 18.93 17.44 14.60
CA GLY A 91 18.43 17.79 15.92
C GLY A 91 19.04 19.11 16.37
N VAL A 92 18.79 20.20 15.67
CA VAL A 92 19.18 21.53 16.17
C VAL A 92 17.98 22.45 16.17
N LEU A 93 17.64 22.97 17.35
CA LEU A 93 16.56 23.93 17.54
C LEU A 93 17.14 25.34 17.45
N LEU A 94 16.79 26.03 16.38
CA LEU A 94 17.19 27.38 16.08
C LEU A 94 16.05 28.37 16.32
N ARG A 95 16.37 29.49 16.98
CA ARG A 95 15.55 30.70 16.82
C ARG A 95 16.11 31.47 15.65
N ILE A 96 15.25 31.81 14.70
CA ILE A 96 15.64 32.57 13.50
C ILE A 96 16.32 33.88 13.92
N SER A 97 15.78 34.57 14.94
CA SER A 97 16.35 35.79 15.52
C SER A 97 17.79 35.61 16.06
N ASP A 98 18.11 34.45 16.63
CA ASP A 98 19.41 34.19 17.25
C ASP A 98 20.46 33.89 16.17
N THR A 99 20.06 33.19 15.10
CA THR A 99 20.89 32.93 13.90
C THR A 99 21.19 34.23 13.14
N GLU A 100 20.18 35.07 12.91
CA GLU A 100 20.37 36.40 12.31
C GLU A 100 21.29 37.30 13.16
N SER A 101 21.10 37.30 14.48
CA SER A 101 21.93 38.06 15.42
C SER A 101 23.37 37.52 15.50
N TYR A 102 23.57 36.22 15.35
CA TYR A 102 24.91 35.63 15.24
C TYR A 102 25.62 36.06 13.96
N CYS A 103 24.95 36.06 12.80
CA CYS A 103 25.54 36.47 11.53
C CYS A 103 25.86 37.96 11.48
N LYS A 104 25.00 38.83 12.03
CA LYS A 104 25.29 40.26 12.21
C LYS A 104 26.54 40.50 13.05
N ARG A 105 26.75 39.71 14.12
CA ARG A 105 27.93 39.81 15.00
C ARG A 105 29.21 39.24 14.38
N THR A 106 29.09 38.18 13.58
CA THR A 106 30.24 37.45 13.01
C THR A 106 30.60 37.88 11.59
N ARG A 107 29.91 38.89 11.03
CA ARG A 107 30.08 39.40 9.67
C ARG A 107 30.05 38.30 8.62
N VAL A 108 29.18 37.32 8.81
CA VAL A 108 28.93 36.26 7.83
C VAL A 108 28.05 36.87 6.73
N PRO A 109 28.50 36.88 5.46
CA PRO A 109 27.72 37.45 4.37
C PRO A 109 26.43 36.65 4.18
N ILE A 110 25.30 37.35 4.09
CA ILE A 110 24.04 36.77 3.67
C ILE A 110 24.13 36.68 2.13
N PRO A 111 24.01 35.50 1.52
CA PRO A 111 24.17 35.37 0.08
C PRO A 111 23.05 36.13 -0.65
N ASP A 112 23.44 37.12 -1.47
CA ASP A 112 22.51 37.89 -2.29
C ASP A 112 22.02 37.05 -3.47
N GLY A 113 21.03 36.21 -3.25
CA GLY A 113 20.02 35.80 -4.24
C GLY A 113 20.44 35.06 -5.53
N SER A 114 21.72 34.89 -5.84
CA SER A 114 22.20 34.16 -7.02
C SER A 114 23.01 32.95 -6.58
N ILE A 115 22.42 31.75 -6.73
CA ILE A 115 23.13 30.48 -6.53
C ILE A 115 23.80 30.14 -7.87
N GLU A 116 25.10 30.40 -7.99
CA GLU A 116 25.96 29.69 -8.95
C GLU A 116 26.61 28.51 -8.22
N ASP A 117 26.59 27.34 -8.87
CA ASP A 117 27.17 26.09 -8.37
C ASP A 117 28.68 26.26 -8.12
N HIS A 118 29.05 26.40 -6.84
CA HIS A 118 30.43 26.27 -6.42
C HIS A 118 30.66 24.88 -5.82
N GLU A 119 31.41 24.05 -6.55
CA GLU A 119 32.00 22.80 -6.05
C GLU A 119 32.85 23.09 -4.80
N LEU A 120 32.55 22.40 -3.70
CA LEU A 120 33.33 22.45 -2.46
C LEU A 120 34.31 21.27 -2.39
N PRO A 121 35.48 21.43 -1.73
CA PRO A 121 36.59 20.50 -1.82
C PRO A 121 36.39 19.25 -0.97
N GLN A 122 36.72 18.09 -1.53
CA GLN A 122 36.64 16.80 -0.82
C GLN A 122 37.74 16.63 0.25
N PRO A 123 37.43 16.00 1.41
CA PRO A 123 38.43 15.67 2.41
C PRO A 123 39.20 14.38 2.06
N LYS A 124 40.51 14.38 2.36
CA LYS A 124 41.42 13.24 2.16
C LYS A 124 41.14 12.10 3.17
N PRO A 125 41.39 10.83 2.79
CA PRO A 125 41.19 9.68 3.67
C PRO A 125 42.32 9.55 4.68
N SER A 126 42.00 9.14 5.90
CA SER A 126 42.97 8.64 6.89
C SER A 126 42.60 7.21 7.29
N ASP A 127 43.63 6.37 7.33
CA ASP A 127 43.62 4.93 7.49
C ASP A 127 43.16 4.40 8.86
N GLU A 128 42.62 3.18 8.79
CA GLU A 128 42.66 2.07 9.75
C GLU A 128 42.10 2.24 11.18
N CYS A 129 40.97 1.56 11.45
CA CYS A 129 40.94 0.54 12.51
C CYS A 129 39.80 -0.47 12.31
N CYS A 130 40.17 -1.76 12.33
CA CYS A 130 39.32 -2.94 12.13
C CYS A 130 38.20 -3.11 13.16
N GLY A 131 37.07 -3.64 12.71
CA GLY A 131 36.06 -4.27 13.57
C GLY A 131 34.69 -4.37 12.88
N LEU A 132 34.43 -5.52 12.23
CA LEU A 132 33.14 -5.97 11.67
C LEU A 132 32.26 -4.87 11.01
N GLN A 133 32.42 -4.69 9.70
CA GLN A 133 31.42 -4.01 8.86
C GLN A 133 30.54 -5.05 8.16
N VAL A 134 29.31 -5.19 8.64
CA VAL A 134 28.19 -5.57 7.78
C VAL A 134 27.96 -4.36 6.86
N SER A 135 28.15 -4.56 5.56
CA SER A 135 28.00 -3.53 4.52
C SER A 135 26.58 -2.96 4.55
N THR A 136 26.39 -1.82 5.20
CA THR A 136 25.17 -1.00 5.16
C THR A 136 25.25 -0.01 3.99
N SER A 137 25.39 -0.51 2.76
CA SER A 137 25.55 0.34 1.58
C SER A 137 24.42 0.22 0.56
N THR A 138 23.16 0.29 1.01
CA THR A 138 22.04 0.71 0.14
C THR A 138 20.92 1.35 0.96
N ARG A 139 21.11 2.60 1.42
CA ARG A 139 19.98 3.41 1.91
C ARG A 139 19.19 3.92 0.72
N ILE A 140 18.25 3.12 0.22
CA ILE A 140 17.28 3.57 -0.77
C ILE A 140 16.32 4.52 -0.05
N SER A 141 16.40 5.81 -0.37
CA SER A 141 15.41 6.77 0.10
C SER A 141 14.09 6.53 -0.62
N ILE A 142 13.13 5.86 0.05
CA ILE A 142 11.78 5.59 -0.47
C ILE A 142 11.05 6.88 -0.94
N LYS A 143 11.52 8.07 -0.51
CA LYS A 143 11.03 9.36 -1.03
C LYS A 143 11.20 9.52 -2.55
N GLU A 144 12.20 8.88 -3.15
CA GLU A 144 12.49 8.94 -4.59
C GLU A 144 11.75 7.87 -5.40
N ILE A 145 11.34 6.79 -4.75
CA ILE A 145 10.66 5.64 -5.36
C ILE A 145 9.19 5.95 -5.73
N GLY A 146 8.63 7.06 -5.25
CA GLY A 146 7.25 7.43 -5.51
C GLY A 146 7.08 8.95 -5.59
N HIS A 147 7.12 9.48 -6.81
CA HIS A 147 6.53 10.79 -7.06
C HIS A 147 5.01 10.64 -7.03
N PRO A 148 4.33 11.27 -6.06
CA PRO A 148 2.89 11.33 -6.11
C PRO A 148 2.57 12.15 -7.36
N ILE A 149 1.99 11.52 -8.38
CA ILE A 149 1.26 12.29 -9.38
C ILE A 149 0.28 13.11 -8.53
N LYS A 150 0.31 14.45 -8.62
CA LYS A 150 -0.44 15.44 -7.80
C LYS A 150 -1.98 15.35 -8.00
N LYS A 151 -2.46 14.13 -8.16
CA LYS A 151 -3.66 13.70 -8.86
C LYS A 151 -4.18 12.42 -8.19
N GLY A 152 -4.32 12.39 -6.85
CA GLY A 152 -5.05 11.33 -6.10
C GLY A 152 -6.59 11.44 -6.18
N LEU A 153 -7.26 10.47 -6.83
CA LEU A 153 -8.66 10.46 -7.36
C LEU A 153 -8.84 10.85 -8.85
N TYR A 154 -7.78 11.21 -9.56
CA TYR A 154 -7.85 12.04 -10.77
C TYR A 154 -7.51 11.21 -12.01
N ASN A 155 -8.29 11.40 -13.08
CA ASN A 155 -7.88 11.35 -14.49
C ASN A 155 -6.64 10.46 -14.78
N ARG A 156 -6.77 9.17 -14.43
CA ARG A 156 -5.67 8.20 -14.58
C ARG A 156 -5.38 8.08 -16.06
N SER A 157 -4.11 8.08 -16.42
CA SER A 157 -3.79 7.69 -17.79
C SER A 157 -4.23 6.25 -18.00
N ASN A 158 -4.57 5.88 -19.24
CA ASN A 158 -4.86 4.49 -19.56
C ASN A 158 -3.67 3.57 -19.20
N ALA A 159 -2.45 4.12 -19.17
CA ALA A 159 -1.25 3.42 -18.71
C ALA A 159 -1.33 3.08 -17.21
N ASP A 160 -1.69 4.02 -16.33
CA ASP A 160 -1.80 3.76 -14.89
C ASP A 160 -2.89 2.71 -14.56
N ILE A 161 -3.98 2.71 -15.32
CA ILE A 161 -5.05 1.71 -15.18
C ILE A 161 -4.54 0.33 -15.63
N SER A 162 -3.84 0.27 -16.76
CA SER A 162 -3.22 -0.94 -17.25
C SER A 162 -2.23 -1.52 -16.23
N ASP A 163 -1.36 -0.68 -15.69
CA ASP A 163 -0.35 -1.07 -14.69
C ASP A 163 -0.98 -1.68 -13.43
N LEU A 164 -2.01 -1.04 -12.87
CA LEU A 164 -2.73 -1.58 -11.72
C LEU A 164 -3.47 -2.88 -12.04
N THR A 165 -3.98 -3.00 -13.27
CA THR A 165 -4.63 -4.22 -13.76
C THR A 165 -3.62 -5.38 -13.79
N GLN A 166 -2.41 -5.15 -14.28
CA GLN A 166 -1.36 -6.17 -14.28
C GLN A 166 -0.94 -6.59 -12.87
N LEU A 167 -0.77 -5.64 -11.94
CA LEU A 167 -0.46 -5.95 -10.54
C LEU A 167 -1.55 -6.84 -9.92
N SER A 168 -2.82 -6.52 -10.20
CA SER A 168 -3.96 -7.30 -9.72
C SER A 168 -4.03 -8.68 -10.38
N LEU A 169 -3.71 -8.76 -11.67
CA LEU A 169 -3.67 -10.00 -12.42
C LEU A 169 -2.59 -10.94 -11.88
N LEU A 170 -1.36 -10.43 -11.68
CA LEU A 170 -0.26 -11.17 -11.06
C LEU A 170 -0.69 -11.75 -9.70
N HIS A 171 -1.22 -10.92 -8.81
CA HIS A 171 -1.70 -11.36 -7.51
C HIS A 171 -2.74 -12.48 -7.62
N ASN A 172 -3.78 -12.28 -8.45
CA ASN A 172 -4.87 -13.23 -8.57
C ASN A 172 -4.41 -14.56 -9.17
N LYS A 173 -3.50 -14.53 -10.14
CA LYS A 173 -2.92 -15.75 -10.71
C LYS A 173 -2.08 -16.50 -9.67
N ILE A 174 -1.21 -15.82 -8.92
CA ILE A 174 -0.40 -16.48 -7.87
C ILE A 174 -1.30 -17.01 -6.74
N SER A 175 -2.29 -16.25 -6.31
CA SER A 175 -3.24 -16.68 -5.27
C SER A 175 -3.99 -17.95 -5.70
N HIS A 176 -4.49 -17.99 -6.94
CA HIS A 176 -5.14 -19.16 -7.50
C HIS A 176 -4.17 -20.34 -7.64
N ALA A 177 -2.94 -20.11 -8.09
CA ALA A 177 -1.91 -21.15 -8.15
C ALA A 177 -1.66 -21.79 -6.78
N THR A 178 -1.50 -20.97 -5.74
CA THR A 178 -1.33 -21.44 -4.36
C THR A 178 -2.50 -22.32 -3.92
N LYS A 179 -3.74 -21.92 -4.20
CA LYS A 179 -4.93 -22.72 -3.90
C LYS A 179 -4.92 -24.08 -4.64
N GLN A 180 -4.60 -24.09 -5.93
CA GLN A 180 -4.47 -25.33 -6.71
C GLN A 180 -3.43 -26.29 -6.10
N PHE A 181 -2.29 -25.76 -5.63
CA PHE A 181 -1.31 -26.59 -4.92
C PHE A 181 -1.83 -27.15 -3.60
N GLN A 182 -2.59 -26.36 -2.82
CA GLN A 182 -3.22 -26.82 -1.57
C GLN A 182 -4.23 -27.95 -1.82
N GLU A 183 -4.90 -27.93 -2.97
CA GLU A 183 -5.80 -28.99 -3.43
C GLU A 183 -5.08 -30.20 -4.06
N GLY A 184 -3.73 -30.19 -4.11
CA GLY A 184 -2.94 -31.24 -4.74
C GLY A 184 -2.89 -31.18 -6.28
N LYS A 185 -3.54 -30.18 -6.89
CA LYS A 185 -3.60 -29.97 -8.35
C LYS A 185 -2.33 -29.29 -8.86
N THR A 186 -1.25 -30.08 -8.91
CA THR A 186 0.11 -29.60 -9.22
C THR A 186 0.24 -29.03 -10.64
N THR A 187 -0.33 -29.69 -11.65
CA THR A 187 -0.22 -29.24 -13.06
C THR A 187 -0.93 -27.91 -13.30
N PRO A 188 -2.21 -27.72 -12.92
CA PRO A 188 -2.87 -26.42 -12.99
C PRO A 188 -2.17 -25.32 -12.18
N GLY A 189 -1.72 -25.64 -10.96
CA GLY A 189 -0.99 -24.67 -10.11
C GLY A 189 0.28 -24.13 -10.79
N TRP A 190 1.05 -25.00 -11.43
CA TRP A 190 2.24 -24.58 -12.16
C TRP A 190 1.92 -23.82 -13.46
N ALA A 191 0.88 -24.22 -14.20
CA ALA A 191 0.45 -23.49 -15.39
C ALA A 191 0.05 -22.06 -15.04
N GLN A 192 -0.71 -21.90 -13.95
CA GLN A 192 -1.11 -20.59 -13.44
C GLN A 192 0.09 -19.75 -12.99
N THR A 193 1.08 -20.37 -12.33
CA THR A 193 2.32 -19.70 -11.89
C THR A 193 3.11 -19.15 -13.07
N ARG A 194 3.34 -19.95 -14.11
CA ARG A 194 4.06 -19.50 -15.31
C ARG A 194 3.33 -18.38 -16.04
N GLN A 195 2.01 -18.49 -16.20
CA GLN A 195 1.18 -17.43 -16.76
C GLN A 195 1.23 -16.14 -15.93
N ALA A 196 1.40 -16.24 -14.61
CA ALA A 196 1.64 -15.09 -13.75
C ALA A 196 3.03 -14.46 -14.02
N PHE A 197 4.05 -15.29 -14.24
CA PHE A 197 5.42 -14.84 -14.44
C PHE A 197 5.64 -14.11 -15.78
N LEU A 198 4.81 -14.39 -16.79
CA LEU A 198 4.79 -13.62 -18.05
C LEU A 198 4.49 -12.12 -17.83
N LEU A 199 3.92 -11.74 -16.68
CA LEU A 199 3.59 -10.36 -16.36
C LEU A 199 4.77 -9.59 -15.75
N LEU A 200 5.82 -10.26 -15.28
CA LEU A 200 6.86 -9.66 -14.44
C LEU A 200 7.62 -8.52 -15.12
N ASP A 201 7.85 -8.62 -16.44
CA ASP A 201 8.52 -7.55 -17.20
C ASP A 201 7.76 -6.22 -17.11
N GLN A 202 6.44 -6.26 -17.33
CA GLN A 202 5.60 -5.07 -17.20
C GLN A 202 5.51 -4.60 -15.74
N ILE A 203 5.49 -5.55 -14.79
CA ILE A 203 5.45 -5.25 -13.35
C ILE A 203 6.72 -4.56 -12.89
N VAL A 204 7.90 -4.88 -13.42
CA VAL A 204 9.15 -4.18 -13.13
C VAL A 204 9.11 -2.74 -13.66
N LYS A 205 8.58 -2.56 -14.88
CA LYS A 205 8.56 -1.27 -15.58
C LYS A 205 7.54 -0.29 -15.00
N THR A 206 6.47 -0.76 -14.37
CA THR A 206 5.43 0.12 -13.80
C THR A 206 6.00 1.14 -12.81
N LYS A 207 5.41 2.33 -12.81
CA LYS A 207 5.70 3.41 -11.84
C LYS A 207 4.54 3.61 -10.86
N HIS A 208 3.62 2.65 -10.80
CA HIS A 208 2.45 2.73 -9.93
C HIS A 208 2.89 2.68 -8.47
N HIS A 209 2.36 3.57 -7.61
CA HIS A 209 2.77 3.67 -6.20
C HIS A 209 2.50 2.40 -5.38
N ARG A 210 1.65 1.51 -5.88
CA ARG A 210 1.33 0.20 -5.27
C ARG A 210 2.24 -0.94 -5.73
N GLN A 211 3.19 -0.72 -6.64
CA GLN A 211 4.06 -1.76 -7.18
C GLN A 211 4.69 -2.60 -6.05
N PHE A 212 5.40 -1.94 -5.14
CA PHE A 212 6.14 -2.62 -4.08
C PHE A 212 5.25 -3.17 -2.98
N SER A 213 4.18 -2.46 -2.60
CA SER A 213 3.21 -2.98 -1.61
C SER A 213 2.55 -4.27 -2.10
N ASP A 214 2.21 -4.34 -3.40
CA ASP A 214 1.53 -5.51 -3.96
C ASP A 214 2.52 -6.67 -4.17
N ILE A 215 3.77 -6.40 -4.59
CA ILE A 215 4.84 -7.42 -4.67
C ILE A 215 5.12 -8.03 -3.28
N LEU A 216 5.32 -7.19 -2.26
CA LEU A 216 5.54 -7.65 -0.89
C LEU A 216 4.34 -8.43 -0.35
N GLY A 217 3.12 -8.01 -0.67
CA GLY A 217 1.90 -8.76 -0.36
C GLY A 217 1.89 -10.15 -1.00
N ILE A 218 2.28 -10.27 -2.27
CA ILE A 218 2.37 -11.58 -2.96
C ILE A 218 3.43 -12.47 -2.32
N ILE A 219 4.61 -11.92 -2.03
CA ILE A 219 5.69 -12.66 -1.34
C ILE A 219 5.19 -13.18 0.00
N ARG A 220 4.52 -12.32 0.78
CA ARG A 220 3.95 -12.71 2.08
C ARG A 220 2.91 -13.81 1.95
N MET A 221 2.03 -13.73 0.96
CA MET A 221 1.05 -14.78 0.67
C MET A 221 1.76 -16.12 0.34
N LEU A 222 2.84 -16.09 -0.45
CA LEU A 222 3.64 -17.28 -0.77
C LEU A 222 4.34 -17.87 0.47
N GLN A 223 4.87 -17.04 1.36
CA GLN A 223 5.49 -17.51 2.62
C GLN A 223 4.47 -18.23 3.53
N LYS A 224 3.25 -17.70 3.58
CA LYS A 224 2.20 -18.22 4.46
C LYS A 224 1.54 -19.47 3.89
N ASP A 225 1.09 -19.37 2.65
CA ASP A 225 0.12 -20.29 2.05
C ASP A 225 0.73 -21.07 0.88
N GLY A 226 1.90 -20.67 0.38
CA GLY A 226 2.57 -21.28 -0.77
C GLY A 226 3.04 -22.71 -0.53
N PRO A 227 3.27 -23.49 -1.60
CA PRO A 227 3.72 -24.87 -1.49
C PRO A 227 5.12 -24.94 -0.87
N LYS A 228 5.20 -25.46 0.37
CA LYS A 228 6.45 -25.62 1.13
C LYS A 228 7.27 -26.85 0.72
N VAL A 229 6.62 -27.80 0.03
CA VAL A 229 7.18 -29.12 -0.30
C VAL A 229 7.24 -29.27 -1.82
N LEU A 230 8.17 -28.56 -2.44
CA LEU A 230 8.53 -28.83 -3.84
C LEU A 230 10.04 -29.03 -3.92
N LEU A 231 10.45 -30.22 -3.46
CA LEU A 231 11.73 -30.91 -3.70
C LEU A 231 13.00 -30.12 -3.32
N GLN A 232 13.95 -30.79 -2.67
CA GLN A 232 15.22 -30.24 -2.18
C GLN A 232 16.14 -29.63 -3.26
N GLU A 233 15.68 -29.48 -4.50
CA GLU A 233 16.48 -29.11 -5.67
C GLU A 233 15.83 -28.03 -6.58
N VAL A 234 14.64 -27.49 -6.26
CA VAL A 234 13.98 -26.45 -7.08
C VAL A 234 13.74 -25.19 -6.24
N PRO A 235 14.13 -23.99 -6.71
CA PRO A 235 13.82 -22.75 -5.99
C PRO A 235 12.30 -22.61 -5.79
N THR A 236 11.89 -22.18 -4.59
CA THR A 236 10.48 -21.96 -4.26
C THR A 236 9.82 -20.97 -5.22
N ILE A 237 8.49 -20.94 -5.31
CA ILE A 237 7.79 -19.95 -6.14
C ILE A 237 8.20 -18.52 -5.75
N GLN A 238 8.39 -18.28 -4.45
CA GLN A 238 8.93 -17.02 -3.96
C GLN A 238 10.34 -16.76 -4.48
N GLY A 239 11.26 -17.72 -4.32
CA GLY A 239 12.65 -17.57 -4.78
C GLY A 239 12.73 -17.29 -6.28
N GLN A 240 11.94 -18.01 -7.09
CA GLN A 240 11.85 -17.76 -8.53
C GLN A 240 11.28 -16.38 -8.85
N LEU A 241 10.20 -15.97 -8.17
CA LEU A 241 9.60 -14.64 -8.33
C LEU A 241 10.62 -13.53 -8.02
N CYS A 242 11.32 -13.63 -6.90
CA CYS A 242 12.29 -12.62 -6.46
C CYS A 242 13.49 -12.53 -7.42
N ASN A 243 14.02 -13.69 -7.85
CA ASN A 243 15.14 -13.73 -8.79
C ASN A 243 14.76 -13.14 -10.16
N GLN A 244 13.62 -13.53 -10.73
CA GLN A 244 13.19 -13.00 -12.03
C GLN A 244 12.87 -11.51 -11.98
N LEU A 245 12.21 -11.03 -10.92
CA LEU A 245 11.97 -9.59 -10.75
C LEU A 245 13.28 -8.81 -10.68
N HIS A 246 14.30 -9.34 -10.02
CA HIS A 246 15.62 -8.71 -9.95
C HIS A 246 16.33 -8.72 -11.30
N GLU A 247 16.38 -9.86 -12.00
CA GLU A 247 16.99 -9.97 -13.33
C GLU A 247 16.35 -9.00 -14.33
N LEU A 248 15.02 -8.97 -14.39
CA LEU A 248 14.28 -8.05 -15.24
C LEU A 248 14.49 -6.59 -14.84
N ALA A 249 14.67 -6.29 -13.55
CA ALA A 249 14.98 -4.93 -13.09
C ALA A 249 16.38 -4.48 -13.50
N GLU A 250 17.37 -5.37 -13.46
CA GLU A 250 18.73 -5.09 -13.94
C GLU A 250 18.76 -4.78 -15.45
N GLU A 251 17.92 -5.46 -16.23
CA GLU A 251 17.79 -5.27 -17.68
C GLU A 251 16.95 -4.05 -18.06
N ALA A 252 15.81 -3.84 -17.40
CA ALA A 252 14.81 -2.86 -17.81
C ALA A 252 14.98 -1.47 -17.20
N LEU A 253 15.67 -1.34 -16.06
CA LEU A 253 15.79 -0.08 -15.32
C LEU A 253 17.19 0.52 -15.45
N GLU A 254 17.24 1.85 -15.56
CA GLU A 254 18.50 2.60 -15.58
C GLU A 254 19.31 2.37 -14.28
N SER A 255 20.64 2.39 -14.36
CA SER A 255 21.53 2.08 -13.23
C SER A 255 21.36 3.00 -12.01
N GLY A 256 20.86 4.22 -12.21
CA GLY A 256 20.53 5.17 -11.15
C GLY A 256 19.09 5.08 -10.63
N ASP A 257 18.27 4.17 -11.16
CA ASP A 257 16.87 4.05 -10.74
C ASP A 257 16.79 3.43 -9.32
N PRO A 258 16.23 4.13 -8.33
CA PRO A 258 16.18 3.66 -6.95
C PRO A 258 15.36 2.37 -6.77
N ARG A 259 14.51 2.01 -7.75
CA ARG A 259 13.75 0.76 -7.76
C ARG A 259 14.64 -0.46 -7.90
N ARG A 260 15.82 -0.36 -8.56
CA ARG A 260 16.76 -1.49 -8.71
C ARG A 260 17.21 -2.03 -7.37
N GLY A 261 17.59 -1.13 -6.45
CA GLY A 261 17.97 -1.54 -5.11
C GLY A 261 16.83 -2.24 -4.37
N PHE A 262 15.57 -1.83 -4.60
CA PHE A 262 14.44 -2.52 -3.96
C PHE A 262 14.34 -3.95 -4.47
N PHE A 263 14.39 -4.15 -5.79
CA PHE A 263 14.37 -5.49 -6.39
C PHE A 263 15.56 -6.35 -5.96
N GLU A 264 16.74 -5.76 -5.77
CA GLU A 264 17.91 -6.43 -5.20
C GLU A 264 17.62 -6.94 -3.77
N THR A 265 17.04 -6.09 -2.90
CA THR A 265 16.71 -6.49 -1.52
C THR A 265 15.67 -7.62 -1.42
N LEU A 266 14.85 -7.85 -2.46
CA LEU A 266 13.89 -8.96 -2.46
C LEU A 266 14.58 -10.33 -2.39
N LYS A 267 15.80 -10.45 -2.91
CA LYS A 267 16.58 -11.71 -2.87
C LYS A 267 17.08 -12.06 -1.48
N GLU A 268 17.13 -11.08 -0.58
CA GLU A 268 17.57 -11.26 0.80
C GLU A 268 16.42 -11.70 1.72
N LEU A 269 15.18 -11.74 1.21
CA LEU A 269 14.02 -12.13 2.00
C LEU A 269 14.01 -13.64 2.28
N PRO A 270 13.78 -14.06 3.55
CA PRO A 270 13.63 -15.47 3.88
C PRO A 270 12.50 -16.14 3.09
N GLU A 271 12.77 -17.29 2.47
CA GLU A 271 11.81 -18.01 1.61
C GLU A 271 10.65 -18.67 2.36
N ASP A 272 10.79 -18.89 3.66
CA ASP A 272 9.83 -19.59 4.50
C ASP A 272 9.19 -18.69 5.58
N GLY A 273 9.51 -17.40 5.54
CA GLY A 273 9.08 -16.43 6.54
C GLY A 273 9.62 -16.70 7.95
N GLN A 274 10.63 -17.58 8.15
CA GLN A 274 11.17 -17.89 9.49
C GLN A 274 11.75 -16.67 10.20
N GLY A 275 12.26 -15.69 9.44
CA GLY A 275 12.75 -14.42 9.99
C GLY A 275 11.64 -13.40 10.33
N ASP A 276 10.42 -13.57 9.80
CA ASP A 276 9.30 -12.66 10.03
C ASP A 276 7.94 -13.38 9.90
N PRO A 277 7.62 -14.32 10.81
CA PRO A 277 6.42 -15.14 10.69
C PRO A 277 5.13 -14.33 10.80
N GLN A 278 5.17 -13.13 11.39
CA GLN A 278 4.03 -12.23 11.54
C GLN A 278 3.93 -11.19 10.41
N GLY A 279 4.88 -11.15 9.47
CA GLY A 279 4.86 -10.20 8.36
C GLY A 279 5.07 -8.74 8.77
N HIS A 280 5.77 -8.47 9.86
CA HIS A 280 6.06 -7.13 10.36
C HIS A 280 6.65 -6.21 9.29
N MET A 281 7.54 -6.73 8.43
CA MET A 281 8.15 -5.93 7.36
C MET A 281 7.11 -5.42 6.38
N VAL A 282 6.24 -6.31 5.90
CA VAL A 282 5.17 -5.96 4.95
C VAL A 282 4.18 -5.00 5.59
N LEU A 283 3.81 -5.27 6.85
CA LEU A 283 2.91 -4.40 7.63
C LEU A 283 3.50 -3.01 7.89
N ALA A 284 4.79 -2.93 8.22
CA ALA A 284 5.48 -1.67 8.46
C ALA A 284 5.63 -0.86 7.16
N PHE A 285 5.99 -1.52 6.06
CA PHE A 285 6.08 -0.89 4.74
C PHE A 285 4.72 -0.35 4.29
N ASP A 286 3.66 -1.16 4.40
CA ASP A 286 2.29 -0.76 4.09
C ASP A 286 1.81 0.41 4.97
N ALA A 287 2.07 0.36 6.28
CA ALA A 287 1.73 1.45 7.19
C ALA A 287 2.45 2.75 6.82
N TYR A 288 3.76 2.68 6.54
CA TYR A 288 4.55 3.84 6.14
C TYR A 288 4.06 4.44 4.81
N CYS A 289 3.78 3.60 3.81
CA CYS A 289 3.27 4.05 2.52
C CYS A 289 1.89 4.68 2.65
N ARG A 290 1.00 4.09 3.46
CA ARG A 290 -0.31 4.65 3.80
C ARG A 290 -0.15 6.02 4.46
N ASP A 291 0.64 6.13 5.52
CA ASP A 291 0.80 7.38 6.27
C ASP A 291 1.41 8.49 5.38
N LEU A 292 2.42 8.16 4.55
CA LEU A 292 2.99 9.08 3.57
C LEU A 292 1.96 9.55 2.54
N TRP A 293 1.10 8.64 2.08
CA TRP A 293 0.04 8.95 1.12
C TRP A 293 -1.04 9.85 1.74
N MET A 294 -1.53 9.49 2.92
CA MET A 294 -2.54 10.24 3.66
C MET A 294 -2.05 11.64 4.01
N ALA A 295 -0.78 11.81 4.41
CA ALA A 295 -0.19 13.12 4.71
C ALA A 295 -0.12 14.04 3.47
N ARG A 296 0.00 13.47 2.27
CA ARG A 296 0.08 14.21 1.00
C ARG A 296 -1.29 14.59 0.44
N VAL A 297 -2.33 13.78 0.69
CA VAL A 297 -3.71 14.05 0.27
C VAL A 297 -4.41 14.85 1.37
N GLN A 298 -4.18 16.17 1.41
CA GLN A 298 -4.81 17.04 2.40
C GLN A 298 -6.32 17.19 2.14
N GLY A 299 -7.14 17.12 3.20
CA GLY A 299 -8.51 17.67 3.23
C GLY A 299 -9.68 16.76 2.84
N ASP A 300 -9.47 15.53 2.35
CA ASP A 300 -10.57 14.57 2.09
C ASP A 300 -10.18 13.13 2.44
N ASP A 301 -10.60 12.71 3.63
CA ASP A 301 -10.26 11.43 4.24
C ASP A 301 -10.73 10.21 3.44
N ILE A 302 -11.90 10.27 2.80
CA ILE A 302 -12.43 9.19 1.94
C ILE A 302 -11.58 9.03 0.69
N LYS A 303 -11.24 10.15 0.05
CA LYS A 303 -10.41 10.15 -1.16
C LYS A 303 -8.99 9.69 -0.86
N ALA A 304 -8.42 10.14 0.24
CA ALA A 304 -7.10 9.74 0.69
C ALA A 304 -7.06 8.22 0.96
N TYR A 305 -8.06 7.71 1.68
CA TYR A 305 -8.18 6.29 1.99
C TYR A 305 -8.32 5.41 0.73
N TYR A 306 -9.23 5.75 -0.19
CA TYR A 306 -9.37 5.01 -1.45
C TYR A 306 -8.11 5.11 -2.33
N SER A 307 -7.50 6.30 -2.40
CA SER A 307 -6.34 6.51 -3.27
C SER A 307 -5.16 5.61 -2.92
N TYR A 308 -5.03 5.23 -1.64
CA TYR A 308 -4.10 4.20 -1.21
C TYR A 308 -4.69 2.78 -1.39
N ASN A 309 -5.86 2.51 -0.79
CA ASN A 309 -6.53 1.21 -0.82
C ASN A 309 -7.35 1.03 -2.12
N GLN A 310 -6.67 0.95 -3.26
CA GLN A 310 -7.29 0.75 -4.58
C GLN A 310 -7.64 -0.72 -4.87
N SER A 311 -7.93 -1.46 -3.82
CA SER A 311 -8.42 -2.84 -3.79
C SER A 311 -9.53 -2.89 -2.75
N SER A 312 -10.47 -3.82 -2.87
CA SER A 312 -11.49 -4.00 -1.84
C SER A 312 -11.07 -4.95 -0.72
N PHE A 313 -9.89 -5.56 -0.81
CA PHE A 313 -9.35 -6.46 0.21
C PHE A 313 -7.82 -6.36 0.28
N PRO A 314 -7.22 -6.65 1.45
CA PRO A 314 -5.77 -6.66 1.62
C PRO A 314 -5.15 -7.80 0.81
N ARG A 315 -3.92 -7.59 0.32
CA ARG A 315 -3.20 -8.60 -0.48
C ARG A 315 -2.66 -9.78 0.33
N ALA A 316 -2.42 -9.58 1.63
CA ALA A 316 -1.98 -10.65 2.52
C ALA A 316 -2.53 -10.44 3.93
N ASP A 317 -1.92 -9.54 4.70
CA ASP A 317 -2.32 -9.26 6.07
C ASP A 317 -3.24 -8.03 6.13
N ARG A 318 -4.24 -8.06 7.03
CA ARG A 318 -5.25 -6.99 7.11
C ARG A 318 -4.69 -5.64 7.57
N GLY A 319 -3.62 -5.62 8.38
CA GLY A 319 -3.01 -4.39 8.90
C GLY A 319 -4.05 -3.35 9.34
N ARG A 320 -3.90 -2.11 8.83
CA ARG A 320 -4.90 -1.02 8.99
C ARG A 320 -5.83 -0.89 7.77
N PHE A 321 -5.94 -1.92 6.94
CA PHE A 321 -6.72 -1.89 5.71
C PHE A 321 -8.22 -1.67 5.94
N TYR A 322 -8.76 -2.03 7.10
CA TYR A 322 -10.17 -1.83 7.45
C TYR A 322 -10.41 -0.74 8.49
N GLU A 323 -9.41 0.13 8.76
CA GLU A 323 -9.46 1.11 9.86
C GLU A 323 -10.66 2.07 9.80
N LYS A 324 -11.28 2.26 8.62
CA LYS A 324 -12.48 3.08 8.47
C LYS A 324 -13.74 2.41 9.02
N PHE A 325 -13.80 1.09 9.00
CA PHE A 325 -14.99 0.32 9.38
C PHE A 325 -14.84 -0.33 10.75
N GLU A 326 -13.61 -0.46 11.25
CA GLU A 326 -13.30 -1.11 12.52
C GLU A 326 -14.07 -0.50 13.70
N GLY A 327 -14.76 -1.37 14.44
CA GLY A 327 -15.56 -1.00 15.61
C GLY A 327 -16.88 -0.28 15.32
N LYS A 328 -17.23 -0.04 14.05
CA LYS A 328 -18.47 0.67 13.68
C LYS A 328 -19.67 -0.26 13.60
N HIS A 329 -20.83 0.23 14.03
CA HIS A 329 -22.10 -0.46 13.82
C HIS A 329 -22.58 -0.33 12.37
N ARG A 330 -23.53 -1.18 11.97
CA ARG A 330 -24.06 -1.25 10.60
C ARG A 330 -24.55 0.12 10.10
N GLU A 331 -25.27 0.85 10.95
CA GLU A 331 -25.84 2.15 10.62
C GLU A 331 -24.76 3.19 10.36
N GLU A 332 -23.67 3.17 11.12
CA GLU A 332 -22.52 4.06 10.92
C GLU A 332 -21.77 3.74 9.62
N ILE A 333 -21.60 2.44 9.31
CA ILE A 333 -21.01 2.00 8.04
C ILE A 333 -21.87 2.48 6.87
N LEU A 334 -23.20 2.30 6.93
CA LEU A 334 -24.12 2.78 5.89
C LEU A 334 -24.08 4.30 5.72
N VAL A 335 -23.99 5.08 6.80
CA VAL A 335 -23.83 6.54 6.71
C VAL A 335 -22.54 6.91 5.98
N MET A 336 -21.43 6.24 6.32
CA MET A 336 -20.14 6.45 5.63
C MET A 336 -20.25 6.08 4.14
N LEU A 337 -20.83 4.95 3.81
CA LEU A 337 -20.96 4.49 2.42
C LEU A 337 -21.87 5.41 1.59
N ARG A 338 -22.90 6.01 2.19
CA ARG A 338 -23.70 7.07 1.54
C ARG A 338 -22.89 8.36 1.34
N GLU A 339 -21.99 8.70 2.26
CA GLU A 339 -21.06 9.82 2.06
C GLU A 339 -20.10 9.55 0.89
N VAL A 340 -19.60 8.31 0.78
CA VAL A 340 -18.80 7.86 -0.37
C VAL A 340 -19.55 8.06 -1.68
N ASP A 341 -20.81 7.63 -1.75
CA ASP A 341 -21.68 7.82 -2.92
C ASP A 341 -21.76 9.29 -3.35
N ASN A 342 -21.95 10.18 -2.37
CA ASN A 342 -22.07 11.62 -2.63
C ASN A 342 -20.75 12.25 -3.10
N LYS A 343 -19.61 11.78 -2.57
CA LYS A 343 -18.28 12.35 -2.88
C LYS A 343 -17.66 11.81 -4.16
N LEU A 344 -17.87 10.52 -4.46
CA LEU A 344 -17.19 9.81 -5.54
C LEU A 344 -18.13 9.48 -6.71
N GLY A 345 -19.43 9.77 -6.56
CA GLY A 345 -20.46 9.39 -7.52
C GLY A 345 -20.89 7.95 -7.29
N ARG A 346 -22.20 7.71 -7.31
CA ARG A 346 -22.80 6.39 -7.02
C ARG A 346 -22.11 5.28 -7.81
N TYR A 347 -22.23 5.27 -9.14
CA TYR A 347 -21.79 4.14 -9.96
C TYR A 347 -20.30 4.16 -10.34
N SER A 348 -19.46 4.86 -9.57
CA SER A 348 -18.03 4.92 -9.87
C SER A 348 -17.29 3.71 -9.30
N ILE A 349 -16.21 3.31 -9.97
CA ILE A 349 -15.31 2.23 -9.54
C ILE A 349 -14.81 2.46 -8.09
N PRO A 350 -14.37 3.69 -7.71
CA PRO A 350 -13.98 3.97 -6.33
C PRO A 350 -15.07 3.70 -5.30
N THR A 351 -16.31 4.05 -5.63
CA THR A 351 -17.46 3.80 -4.75
C THR A 351 -17.66 2.32 -4.54
N PHE A 352 -17.76 1.52 -5.61
CA PHE A 352 -17.91 0.07 -5.48
C PHE A 352 -16.75 -0.57 -4.71
N CYS A 353 -15.51 -0.11 -4.94
CA CYS A 353 -14.35 -0.58 -4.20
C CYS A 353 -14.51 -0.38 -2.69
N LEU A 354 -14.95 0.79 -2.23
CA LEU A 354 -15.16 1.08 -0.81
C LEU A 354 -16.35 0.35 -0.22
N TRP A 355 -17.45 0.20 -0.96
CA TRP A 355 -18.57 -0.64 -0.55
C TRP A 355 -18.15 -2.11 -0.38
N HIS A 356 -17.44 -2.67 -1.36
CA HIS A 356 -16.91 -4.03 -1.28
C HIS A 356 -15.86 -4.18 -0.19
N THR A 357 -15.13 -3.11 0.15
CA THR A 357 -14.20 -3.11 1.30
C THR A 357 -14.96 -3.28 2.61
N ALA A 358 -16.09 -2.58 2.77
CA ALA A 358 -16.95 -2.74 3.94
C ALA A 358 -17.55 -4.16 4.01
N LEU A 359 -17.99 -4.71 2.87
CA LEU A 359 -18.51 -6.08 2.82
C LEU A 359 -17.46 -7.12 3.23
N HIS A 360 -16.24 -7.01 2.68
CA HIS A 360 -15.12 -7.86 3.11
C HIS A 360 -14.82 -7.74 4.59
N TYR A 361 -14.77 -6.52 5.13
CA TYR A 361 -14.60 -6.29 6.56
C TYR A 361 -15.66 -7.03 7.38
N LEU A 362 -16.94 -6.89 7.01
CA LEU A 362 -18.04 -7.54 7.71
C LEU A 362 -17.97 -9.07 7.63
N SER A 363 -17.58 -9.63 6.48
CA SER A 363 -17.37 -11.08 6.34
C SER A 363 -16.23 -11.58 7.23
N VAL A 364 -15.09 -10.87 7.27
CA VAL A 364 -13.95 -11.23 8.14
C VAL A 364 -14.34 -11.19 9.62
N GLU A 365 -15.14 -10.21 10.02
CA GLU A 365 -15.65 -10.09 11.39
C GLU A 365 -16.89 -10.97 11.65
N ARG A 366 -17.26 -11.84 10.70
CA ARG A 366 -18.43 -12.76 10.76
C ARG A 366 -19.77 -12.06 11.04
N ARG A 367 -19.89 -10.81 10.61
CA ARG A 367 -21.11 -10.00 10.71
C ARG A 367 -21.98 -10.20 9.48
N PHE A 368 -22.34 -11.46 9.19
CA PHE A 368 -22.99 -11.84 7.94
C PHE A 368 -24.37 -11.20 7.73
N SER A 369 -25.14 -10.99 8.81
CA SER A 369 -26.43 -10.27 8.72
C SER A 369 -26.25 -8.80 8.29
N ASP A 370 -25.17 -8.15 8.73
CA ASP A 370 -24.84 -6.80 8.30
C ASP A 370 -24.35 -6.80 6.84
N ALA A 371 -23.51 -7.77 6.46
CA ALA A 371 -23.04 -7.93 5.09
C ALA A 371 -24.21 -8.15 4.12
N GLU A 372 -25.18 -9.01 4.47
CA GLU A 372 -26.41 -9.22 3.70
C GLU A 372 -27.22 -7.92 3.53
N THR A 373 -27.38 -7.15 4.60
CA THR A 373 -28.10 -5.87 4.58
C THR A 373 -27.41 -4.86 3.65
N ILE A 374 -26.08 -4.71 3.78
CA ILE A 374 -25.32 -3.76 2.96
C ILE A 374 -25.28 -4.19 1.50
N SER A 375 -25.12 -5.49 1.22
CA SER A 375 -25.17 -6.02 -0.16
C SER A 375 -26.52 -5.77 -0.80
N SER A 376 -27.61 -5.99 -0.06
CA SER A 376 -28.97 -5.73 -0.54
C SER A 376 -29.20 -4.25 -0.86
N GLU A 377 -28.70 -3.32 -0.03
CA GLU A 377 -28.81 -1.89 -0.30
C GLU A 377 -28.00 -1.49 -1.55
N LEU A 378 -26.81 -2.05 -1.73
CA LEU A 378 -26.00 -1.81 -2.93
C LEU A 378 -26.69 -2.33 -4.20
N LEU A 379 -27.26 -3.53 -4.15
CA LEU A 379 -28.01 -4.12 -5.27
C LEU A 379 -29.29 -3.35 -5.59
N ARG A 380 -30.03 -2.89 -4.57
CA ARG A 380 -31.20 -2.02 -4.74
C ARG A 380 -30.84 -0.76 -5.52
N ARG A 381 -29.66 -0.18 -5.25
CA ARG A 381 -29.14 1.00 -5.96
C ARG A 381 -28.79 0.70 -7.42
N VAL A 382 -28.32 -0.50 -7.71
CA VAL A 382 -27.96 -0.93 -9.07
C VAL A 382 -29.20 -1.23 -9.91
N ALA A 383 -30.28 -1.73 -9.30
CA ALA A 383 -31.55 -1.97 -9.98
C ALA A 383 -32.19 -0.70 -10.58
N GLU A 384 -31.73 0.48 -10.16
CA GLU A 384 -32.13 1.79 -10.71
C GLU A 384 -31.43 2.10 -12.06
N VAL A 385 -30.48 1.27 -12.51
CA VAL A 385 -29.70 1.45 -13.74
C VAL A 385 -30.24 0.55 -14.85
N ASP A 386 -30.29 1.06 -16.09
CA ASP A 386 -30.68 0.27 -17.26
C ASP A 386 -29.74 -0.93 -17.49
N GLU A 387 -30.33 -2.08 -17.81
CA GLU A 387 -29.64 -3.38 -17.95
C GLU A 387 -28.52 -3.34 -19.02
N VAL A 388 -28.69 -2.50 -20.04
CA VAL A 388 -27.68 -2.25 -21.07
C VAL A 388 -26.37 -1.71 -20.47
N SER A 389 -26.45 -0.93 -19.39
CA SER A 389 -25.31 -0.23 -18.79
C SER A 389 -24.31 -1.13 -18.07
N TYR A 390 -24.69 -2.37 -17.75
CA TYR A 390 -23.82 -3.39 -17.15
C TYR A 390 -23.79 -4.70 -17.95
N SER A 391 -24.13 -4.62 -19.24
CA SER A 391 -24.01 -5.73 -20.20
C SER A 391 -22.55 -6.09 -20.53
N SER A 392 -21.63 -5.13 -20.43
CA SER A 392 -20.19 -5.34 -20.57
C SER A 392 -19.41 -4.26 -19.80
N GLY A 393 -18.28 -4.61 -19.18
CA GLY A 393 -17.38 -3.66 -18.51
C GLY A 393 -17.34 -3.75 -16.97
N GLN A 394 -16.75 -2.75 -16.33
CA GLN A 394 -16.46 -2.78 -14.88
C GLN A 394 -17.71 -2.86 -14.01
N LEU A 395 -18.80 -2.19 -14.40
CA LEU A 395 -20.05 -2.25 -13.65
C LEU A 395 -20.63 -3.68 -13.61
N ASN A 396 -20.48 -4.46 -14.68
CA ASN A 396 -20.83 -5.89 -14.67
C ASN A 396 -20.07 -6.64 -13.56
N PHE A 397 -18.74 -6.46 -13.53
CA PHE A 397 -17.89 -7.06 -12.51
C PHE A 397 -18.32 -6.64 -11.09
N ASP A 398 -18.55 -5.35 -10.88
CA ASP A 398 -18.90 -4.82 -9.57
C ASP A 398 -20.26 -5.34 -9.08
N VAL A 399 -21.24 -5.49 -9.98
CA VAL A 399 -22.57 -6.01 -9.68
C VAL A 399 -22.53 -7.52 -9.44
N SER A 400 -21.91 -8.31 -10.32
CA SER A 400 -21.71 -9.75 -10.12
C SER A 400 -21.04 -10.01 -8.77
N ARG A 401 -20.00 -9.24 -8.44
CA ARG A 401 -19.32 -9.36 -7.15
C ARG A 401 -20.21 -9.02 -5.96
N THR A 402 -21.12 -8.06 -6.11
CA THR A 402 -22.07 -7.74 -5.05
C THR A 402 -23.05 -8.89 -4.80
N TYR A 403 -23.51 -9.56 -5.86
CA TYR A 403 -24.31 -10.78 -5.73
C TYR A 403 -23.53 -11.92 -5.07
N LEU A 404 -22.24 -12.06 -5.38
CA LEU A 404 -21.38 -13.04 -4.69
C LEU A 404 -21.33 -12.77 -3.18
N PHE A 405 -21.07 -11.53 -2.75
CA PHE A 405 -21.08 -11.19 -1.32
C PHE A 405 -22.43 -11.45 -0.65
N LEU A 406 -23.53 -11.18 -1.35
CA LEU A 406 -24.86 -11.48 -0.83
C LEU A 406 -25.06 -12.99 -0.64
N GLY A 407 -24.67 -13.78 -1.65
CA GLY A 407 -24.72 -15.23 -1.62
C GLY A 407 -23.89 -15.81 -0.47
N ASP A 408 -22.62 -15.39 -0.35
CA ASP A 408 -21.72 -15.81 0.73
C ASP A 408 -22.31 -15.49 2.12
N ALA A 409 -22.80 -14.27 2.31
CA ALA A 409 -23.41 -13.86 3.58
C ALA A 409 -24.67 -14.67 3.91
N GLN A 410 -25.45 -15.06 2.91
CA GLN A 410 -26.65 -15.89 3.08
C GLN A 410 -26.30 -17.35 3.37
N GLN A 411 -25.29 -17.89 2.69
CA GLN A 411 -24.77 -19.23 2.93
C GLN A 411 -24.31 -19.38 4.38
N GLU A 412 -23.50 -18.43 4.87
CA GLU A 412 -23.00 -18.43 6.26
C GLU A 412 -24.11 -18.29 7.31
N GLN A 413 -25.28 -17.78 6.91
CA GLN A 413 -26.48 -17.72 7.75
C GLN A 413 -27.40 -18.94 7.60
N GLY A 414 -27.03 -19.93 6.77
CA GLY A 414 -27.83 -21.12 6.48
C GLY A 414 -29.01 -20.89 5.53
N LYS A 415 -29.09 -19.73 4.88
CA LYS A 415 -30.11 -19.38 3.87
C LYS A 415 -29.68 -19.89 2.49
N LEU A 416 -29.55 -21.22 2.39
CA LEU A 416 -28.87 -21.86 1.27
C LEU A 416 -29.59 -21.66 -0.08
N TRP A 417 -30.92 -21.67 -0.10
CA TRP A 417 -31.69 -21.46 -1.34
C TRP A 417 -31.60 -20.01 -1.84
N GLU A 418 -31.63 -19.04 -0.94
CA GLU A 418 -31.43 -17.63 -1.26
C GLU A 418 -29.99 -17.39 -1.73
N ALA A 419 -29.00 -18.00 -1.08
CA ALA A 419 -27.61 -17.94 -1.49
C ALA A 419 -27.45 -18.47 -2.92
N LEU A 420 -27.99 -19.66 -3.18
CA LEU A 420 -27.95 -20.29 -4.50
C LEU A 420 -28.54 -19.37 -5.59
N ALA A 421 -29.73 -18.84 -5.36
CA ALA A 421 -30.39 -17.95 -6.33
C ALA A 421 -29.55 -16.71 -6.65
N ASN A 422 -28.94 -16.07 -5.65
CA ASN A 422 -28.09 -14.89 -5.85
C ASN A 422 -26.77 -15.23 -6.56
N LEU A 423 -26.17 -16.38 -6.25
CA LEU A 423 -24.96 -16.85 -6.91
C LEU A 423 -25.20 -17.19 -8.39
N GLU A 424 -26.36 -17.77 -8.72
CA GLU A 424 -26.73 -18.00 -10.12
C GLU A 424 -26.95 -16.71 -10.90
N VAL A 425 -27.55 -15.69 -10.27
CA VAL A 425 -27.63 -14.35 -10.89
C VAL A 425 -26.23 -13.80 -11.12
N SER A 426 -25.31 -13.95 -10.15
CA SER A 426 -23.92 -13.53 -10.30
C SER A 426 -23.23 -14.21 -11.49
N LEU A 427 -23.39 -15.54 -11.61
CA LEU A 427 -22.85 -16.35 -12.71
C LEU A 427 -23.41 -15.88 -14.06
N ASN A 428 -24.73 -15.81 -14.17
CA ASN A 428 -25.42 -15.41 -15.40
C ASN A 428 -25.01 -14.00 -15.86
N LEU A 429 -24.81 -13.07 -14.93
CA LEU A 429 -24.31 -11.74 -15.25
C LEU A 429 -22.86 -11.78 -15.72
N ARG A 430 -21.98 -12.53 -15.04
CA ARG A 430 -20.56 -12.54 -15.36
C ARG A 430 -20.24 -13.27 -16.67
N CYS A 431 -21.05 -14.28 -17.00
CA CYS A 431 -20.94 -15.04 -18.25
C CYS A 431 -21.33 -14.23 -19.50
N ARG A 432 -21.93 -13.03 -19.37
CA ARG A 432 -22.25 -12.16 -20.52
C ARG A 432 -20.98 -11.63 -21.20
N PRO A 433 -20.03 -10.97 -20.49
CA PRO A 433 -18.79 -10.50 -21.08
C PRO A 433 -17.64 -11.54 -21.06
N VAL A 434 -17.72 -12.57 -20.22
CA VAL A 434 -16.66 -13.59 -20.09
C VAL A 434 -17.23 -14.96 -20.45
N PRO A 435 -16.84 -15.54 -21.60
CA PRO A 435 -17.27 -16.88 -21.96
C PRO A 435 -16.88 -17.93 -20.91
N VAL A 436 -17.73 -18.95 -20.75
CA VAL A 436 -17.42 -20.12 -19.92
C VAL A 436 -16.17 -20.81 -20.49
N GLY A 437 -15.19 -21.09 -19.63
CA GLY A 437 -13.90 -21.68 -20.01
C GLY A 437 -12.78 -20.66 -20.19
N GLU A 438 -13.07 -19.35 -20.21
CA GLU A 438 -12.04 -18.32 -20.06
C GLU A 438 -11.71 -18.09 -18.58
N TRP A 439 -10.44 -17.85 -18.29
CA TRP A 439 -10.03 -17.60 -16.91
C TRP A 439 -10.43 -16.19 -16.48
N ASP A 440 -11.33 -16.12 -15.50
CA ASP A 440 -11.70 -14.91 -14.78
C ASP A 440 -11.75 -15.21 -13.28
N PRO A 441 -11.07 -14.40 -12.43
CA PRO A 441 -10.99 -14.67 -11.00
C PRO A 441 -12.35 -14.59 -10.30
N LEU A 442 -13.26 -13.71 -10.77
CA LEU A 442 -14.59 -13.60 -10.18
C LEU A 442 -15.47 -14.77 -10.60
N LEU A 443 -15.44 -15.18 -11.87
CA LEU A 443 -16.15 -16.36 -12.36
C LEU A 443 -15.76 -17.63 -11.59
N ASN A 444 -14.45 -17.85 -11.35
CA ASN A 444 -14.00 -18.97 -10.53
C ASN A 444 -14.54 -18.90 -9.11
N ALA A 445 -14.47 -17.75 -8.44
CA ALA A 445 -15.00 -17.58 -7.09
C ALA A 445 -16.51 -17.85 -7.01
N ILE A 446 -17.28 -17.43 -8.03
CA ILE A 446 -18.72 -17.71 -8.12
C ILE A 446 -18.98 -19.21 -8.26
N LEU A 447 -18.24 -19.90 -9.14
CA LEU A 447 -18.39 -21.35 -9.34
C LEU A 447 -18.05 -22.13 -8.05
N GLU A 448 -17.02 -21.71 -7.32
CA GLU A 448 -16.65 -22.33 -6.04
C GLU A 448 -17.77 -22.19 -5.00
N ALA A 449 -18.36 -20.99 -4.89
CA ALA A 449 -19.48 -20.74 -4.00
C ALA A 449 -20.72 -21.55 -4.42
N LEU A 450 -21.02 -21.62 -5.72
CA LEU A 450 -22.12 -22.44 -6.25
C LEU A 450 -21.95 -23.92 -5.95
N ILE A 451 -20.76 -24.48 -6.18
CA ILE A 451 -20.44 -25.87 -5.84
C ILE A 451 -20.63 -26.09 -4.33
N SER A 452 -20.10 -25.20 -3.50
CA SER A 452 -20.23 -25.30 -2.04
C SER A 452 -21.69 -25.31 -1.58
N VAL A 453 -22.51 -24.37 -2.05
CA VAL A 453 -23.95 -24.29 -1.70
C VAL A 453 -24.73 -25.46 -2.29
N GLY A 454 -24.47 -25.82 -3.55
CA GLY A 454 -25.13 -26.94 -4.23
C GLY A 454 -24.88 -28.26 -3.55
N THR A 455 -23.63 -28.55 -3.15
CA THR A 455 -23.30 -29.74 -2.37
C THR A 455 -24.02 -29.74 -1.02
N ALA A 456 -24.10 -28.60 -0.34
CA ALA A 456 -24.83 -28.49 0.93
C ALA A 456 -26.34 -28.73 0.79
N LEU A 457 -26.91 -28.43 -0.39
CA LEU A 457 -28.31 -28.67 -0.72
C LEU A 457 -28.59 -30.06 -1.32
N GLY A 458 -27.56 -30.80 -1.73
CA GLY A 458 -27.71 -32.08 -2.43
C GLY A 458 -28.08 -31.94 -3.92
N GLU A 459 -27.71 -30.83 -4.55
CA GLU A 459 -28.00 -30.53 -5.97
C GLU A 459 -26.93 -31.14 -6.90
N ASP A 460 -26.68 -32.46 -6.78
CA ASP A 460 -25.55 -33.17 -7.41
C ASP A 460 -25.45 -32.93 -8.93
N ASP A 461 -26.58 -32.95 -9.65
CA ASP A 461 -26.62 -32.73 -11.10
C ASP A 461 -26.13 -31.32 -11.50
N ARG A 462 -26.44 -30.30 -10.69
CA ARG A 462 -26.02 -28.92 -10.95
C ARG A 462 -24.57 -28.70 -10.53
N VAL A 463 -24.15 -29.30 -9.43
CA VAL A 463 -22.75 -29.30 -8.98
C VAL A 463 -21.84 -29.85 -10.08
N ALA A 464 -22.21 -30.99 -10.68
CA ALA A 464 -21.44 -31.58 -11.78
C ALA A 464 -21.26 -30.64 -12.98
N VAL A 465 -22.28 -29.82 -13.30
CA VAL A 465 -22.19 -28.82 -14.39
C VAL A 465 -21.21 -27.70 -14.03
N TRP A 466 -21.25 -27.19 -12.79
CA TRP A 466 -20.34 -26.13 -12.36
C TRP A 466 -18.90 -26.63 -12.22
N GLU A 467 -18.68 -27.85 -11.75
CA GLU A 467 -17.37 -28.50 -11.76
C GLU A 467 -16.83 -28.64 -13.18
N GLN A 468 -17.66 -29.07 -14.13
CA GLN A 468 -17.26 -29.13 -15.54
C GLN A 468 -16.84 -27.75 -16.09
N HIS A 469 -17.51 -26.67 -15.66
CA HIS A 469 -17.11 -25.31 -16.04
C HIS A 469 -15.75 -24.91 -15.43
N GLN A 470 -15.47 -25.25 -14.17
CA GLN A 470 -14.15 -25.03 -13.56
C GLN A 470 -13.04 -25.83 -14.25
N ASP A 471 -13.33 -27.08 -14.61
CA ASP A 471 -12.40 -27.95 -15.33
C ASP A 471 -12.09 -27.42 -16.73
N ALA A 472 -13.10 -26.85 -17.41
CA ALA A 472 -12.91 -26.19 -18.70
C ALA A 472 -11.97 -24.97 -18.59
N ILE A 473 -12.13 -24.16 -17.54
CA ILE A 473 -11.24 -23.01 -17.26
C ILE A 473 -9.80 -23.50 -17.03
N SER A 474 -9.62 -24.53 -16.21
CA SER A 474 -8.31 -25.11 -15.91
C SER A 474 -7.65 -25.69 -17.17
N SER A 475 -8.42 -26.41 -17.99
CA SER A 475 -7.94 -27.00 -19.25
C SER A 475 -7.52 -25.92 -20.26
N SER A 476 -8.29 -24.85 -20.37
CA SER A 476 -7.98 -23.70 -21.23
C SER A 476 -6.66 -23.05 -20.84
N LEU A 477 -6.44 -22.82 -19.54
CA LEU A 477 -5.18 -22.30 -19.01
C LEU A 477 -3.98 -23.19 -19.34
N GLU A 478 -4.12 -24.51 -19.19
CA GLU A 478 -3.04 -25.44 -19.53
C GLU A 478 -2.71 -25.44 -21.03
N GLN A 479 -3.72 -25.27 -21.89
CA GLN A 479 -3.50 -25.16 -23.34
C GLN A 479 -2.80 -23.86 -23.72
N VAL A 480 -3.11 -22.75 -23.05
CA VAL A 480 -2.39 -21.49 -23.22
C VAL A 480 -0.95 -21.63 -22.73
N ASP A 481 -0.72 -22.21 -21.54
CA ASP A 481 0.63 -22.48 -21.02
C ASP A 481 1.46 -23.37 -21.95
N LYS A 482 0.86 -24.39 -22.57
CA LYS A 482 1.55 -25.25 -23.55
C LYS A 482 1.91 -24.53 -24.84
N ARG A 483 1.15 -23.51 -25.23
CA ARG A 483 1.36 -22.73 -26.45
C ARG A 483 2.44 -21.68 -26.28
N ASP A 484 2.56 -21.14 -25.07
CA ASP A 484 3.53 -20.09 -24.72
C ASP A 484 4.91 -20.66 -24.37
N ARG A 485 5.08 -21.99 -24.38
CA ARG A 485 6.36 -22.72 -24.31
C ARG A 485 6.84 -23.06 -25.70
#